data_AF-A0A8T5UPD8-F1
#
_entry.id   AF-A0A8T5UPD8-F1
#
_cell.length_a   1.000
_cell.length_b   1.000
_cell.length_c   1.000
_cell.angle_alpha   90.00
_cell.angle_beta   90.00
_cell.angle_gamma   90.00
#
_symmetry.space_group_name_H-M   'P 1'
#
loop_
_entity.id
_entity.type
_entity.pdbx_description
1 polymer ?
#
loop_
_entity_poly.entity_id
_entity_poly.type
_entity_poly.pdbx_seq_one_letter_code
_entity_poly.pdbx_strand_id
1 'polypeptide(L)'
;MHYCQNCGTKIESKENFCTFCGIKFEETPSSNEKDARIEELEQNLSILEQKQRTKSRVPSFSPWIAIVPIAFVAVFFGFFILLIWIIRQ
;
A
#
# COMPACT_ATOMS: atom_id res chain seq x y z
N MET A 1 36.34 -21.12 18.31
CA MET A 1 37.49 -20.52 17.62
C MET A 1 36.94 -19.47 16.69
N HIS A 2 37.32 -18.20 16.85
CA HIS A 2 36.81 -17.11 16.03
C HIS A 2 37.83 -16.79 14.94
N TYR A 3 37.36 -16.44 13.74
CA TYR A 3 38.22 -16.07 12.61
C TYR A 3 37.82 -14.70 12.11
N CYS A 4 38.79 -13.91 11.67
CA CYS A 4 38.53 -12.59 11.14
C CYS A 4 37.77 -12.68 9.83
N GLN A 5 36.65 -11.96 9.71
CA GLN A 5 35.88 -11.91 8.46
C GLN A 5 36.63 -11.19 7.33
N ASN A 6 37.62 -10.34 7.67
CA ASN A 6 38.39 -9.60 6.68
C ASN A 6 39.64 -10.35 6.18
N CYS A 7 40.36 -11.04 7.06
CA CYS A 7 41.65 -11.66 6.71
C CYS A 7 41.74 -13.17 6.97
N GLY A 8 40.75 -13.77 7.63
CA GLY A 8 40.76 -15.21 7.95
C GLY A 8 41.73 -15.60 9.08
N THR A 9 42.42 -14.66 9.72
CA THR A 9 43.30 -14.96 10.86
C THR A 9 42.47 -15.43 12.06
N LYS A 10 42.99 -16.41 12.80
CA LYS A 10 42.39 -16.88 14.06
C LYS A 10 42.49 -15.78 15.11
N ILE A 11 41.35 -15.37 15.66
CA ILE A 11 41.23 -14.35 16.71
C ILE A 11 40.97 -15.07 18.03
N GLU A 12 41.70 -14.67 19.06
CA GLU A 12 41.36 -15.03 20.42
C GLU A 12 40.15 -14.19 20.86
N SER A 13 39.11 -14.85 21.34
CA SER A 13 37.77 -14.29 21.62
C SER A 13 37.71 -13.15 22.66
N LYS A 14 38.85 -12.62 23.10
CA LYS A 14 38.98 -11.49 24.04
C LYS A 14 39.43 -10.19 23.37
N GLU A 15 39.79 -10.21 22.09
CA GLU A 15 40.28 -9.02 21.40
C GLU A 15 39.14 -8.33 20.62
N ASN A 16 38.94 -7.04 20.88
CA ASN A 16 37.95 -6.19 20.20
C ASN A 16 38.40 -5.76 18.79
N PHE A 17 39.53 -6.29 18.31
CA PHE A 17 40.09 -5.98 17.01
C PHE A 17 41.06 -7.09 16.56
N CYS A 18 41.24 -7.19 15.25
CA CYS A 18 42.16 -8.10 14.59
C CYS A 18 43.59 -7.55 14.70
N THR A 19 44.47 -8.23 15.43
CA THR A 19 45.90 -7.86 15.54
C THR A 19 46.67 -7.98 14.22
N PHE A 20 46.20 -8.80 13.27
CA PHE A 20 46.86 -9.01 11.98
C PHE A 20 46.49 -7.97 10.92
N CYS A 21 45.23 -7.55 10.88
CA CYS A 21 44.66 -6.75 9.81
C CYS A 21 44.15 -5.38 10.28
N GLY A 22 44.12 -5.16 11.59
CA GLY A 22 43.70 -3.89 12.20
C GLY A 22 42.19 -3.65 12.24
N ILE A 23 41.35 -4.56 11.71
CA ILE A 23 39.89 -4.37 11.72
C ILE A 23 39.36 -4.45 13.16
N LYS A 24 38.62 -3.44 13.59
CA LYS A 24 37.94 -3.46 14.89
C LYS A 24 36.65 -4.27 14.75
N PHE A 25 36.39 -5.15 15.71
CA PHE A 25 35.08 -5.75 15.86
C PHE A 25 34.24 -4.72 16.59
N GLU A 26 33.40 -4.00 15.85
CA GLU A 26 32.41 -3.15 16.49
C GLU A 26 31.50 -4.06 17.30
N GLU A 27 31.62 -4.03 18.63
CA GLU A 27 30.51 -4.36 19.50
C GLU A 27 29.43 -3.36 19.15
N THR A 28 28.54 -3.80 18.27
CA THR A 28 27.58 -2.96 17.62
C THR A 28 26.78 -2.18 18.68
N PRO A 29 26.77 -0.83 18.69
CA PRO A 29 25.68 -0.08 19.31
C PRO A 29 24.43 -0.17 18.42
N SER A 30 24.05 -1.40 18.02
CA SER A 30 23.00 -1.72 17.06
C SER A 30 21.75 -2.23 17.76
N SER A 31 21.32 -1.55 18.82
CA SER A 31 19.89 -1.49 19.11
C SER A 31 19.38 -0.14 18.61
N ASN A 32 19.89 0.96 19.15
CA ASN A 32 19.30 2.28 18.99
C ASN A 32 19.14 2.79 17.53
N GLU A 33 20.11 2.55 16.63
CA GLU A 33 20.03 3.07 15.24
C GLU A 33 19.21 2.19 14.30
N LYS A 34 19.18 0.86 14.54
CA LYS A 34 18.30 -0.03 13.79
C LYS A 34 16.87 0.08 14.27
N ASP A 35 16.65 0.32 15.55
CA ASP A 35 15.33 0.54 16.14
C ASP A 35 14.68 1.81 15.56
N ALA A 36 15.43 2.91 15.40
CA ALA A 36 14.93 4.15 14.79
C ALA A 36 14.53 3.98 13.30
N ARG A 37 15.30 3.21 12.52
CA ARG A 37 14.98 2.90 11.12
C ARG A 37 13.80 1.93 10.97
N ILE A 38 13.67 0.97 11.89
CA ILE A 38 12.55 0.02 11.90
C ILE A 38 11.25 0.76 12.26
N GLU A 39 11.28 1.68 13.24
CA GLU A 39 10.12 2.51 13.61
C GLU A 39 9.64 3.41 12.45
N GLU A 40 10.57 4.06 11.74
CA GLU A 40 10.22 4.86 10.55
C GLU A 40 9.63 4.00 9.41
N LEU A 41 10.13 2.78 9.23
CA LEU A 41 9.64 1.86 8.18
C LEU A 41 8.24 1.32 8.49
N GLU A 42 7.97 0.97 9.75
CA GLU A 42 6.65 0.53 10.23
C GLU A 42 5.61 1.64 10.09
N GLN A 43 5.99 2.89 10.41
CA GLN A 43 5.09 4.04 10.26
C GLN A 43 4.73 4.29 8.80
N ASN A 44 5.71 4.23 7.89
CA ASN A 44 5.47 4.42 6.46
C ASN A 44 4.58 3.31 5.85
N LEU A 45 4.71 2.06 6.32
CA LEU A 45 3.87 0.95 5.87
C LEU A 45 2.38 1.17 6.22
N SER A 46 2.10 1.66 7.43
CA SER A 46 0.74 1.95 7.90
C SER A 46 0.01 3.02 7.06
N ILE A 47 0.76 4.03 6.58
CA ILE A 47 0.25 5.09 5.72
C ILE A 47 -0.12 4.55 4.32
N LEU A 48 0.68 3.62 3.79
CA LEU A 48 0.42 3.00 2.49
C LEU A 48 -0.79 2.06 2.53
N GLU A 49 -0.99 1.31 3.62
CA GLU A 49 -2.16 0.45 3.80
C GLU A 49 -3.47 1.24 3.88
N GLN A 50 -3.47 2.38 4.58
CA GLN A 50 -4.65 3.25 4.65
C GLN A 50 -5.06 3.82 3.28
N LYS A 51 -4.08 4.15 2.44
CA LYS A 51 -4.33 4.68 1.09
C LYS A 51 -4.98 3.63 0.17
N GLN A 52 -4.72 2.34 0.39
CA GLN A 52 -5.36 1.28 -0.39
C GLN A 52 -6.82 1.06 0.02
N ARG A 53 -7.17 1.25 1.30
CA ARG A 53 -8.57 1.12 1.78
C ARG A 53 -9.52 2.18 1.25
N THR A 54 -9.05 3.36 0.88
CA THR A 54 -9.91 4.44 0.36
C THR A 54 -10.14 4.35 -1.14
N LYS A 55 -9.23 3.68 -1.88
CA LYS A 55 -9.34 3.49 -3.33
C LYS A 55 -10.29 2.35 -3.73
N SER A 56 -10.58 1.40 -2.85
CA SER A 56 -11.47 0.27 -3.13
C SER A 56 -12.95 0.55 -2.88
N ARG A 57 -13.31 1.76 -2.40
CA ARG A 57 -14.70 2.16 -2.27
C ARG A 57 -15.24 2.62 -3.63
N VAL A 58 -15.33 1.69 -4.59
CA VAL A 58 -16.25 1.88 -5.71
C VAL A 58 -17.66 1.87 -5.10
N PRO A 59 -18.42 2.97 -5.17
CA PRO A 59 -19.78 2.95 -4.67
C PRO A 59 -20.55 1.95 -5.53
N SER A 60 -21.08 0.91 -4.87
CA SER A 60 -21.97 -0.08 -5.47
C SER A 60 -23.30 0.59 -5.80
N PHE A 61 -23.30 1.43 -6.83
CA PHE A 61 -24.53 1.91 -7.45
C PHE A 61 -25.06 0.75 -8.30
N SER A 62 -26.03 0.01 -7.75
CA SER A 62 -26.77 -1.01 -8.48
C SER A 62 -27.30 -0.41 -9.80
N PRO A 63 -27.07 -1.06 -10.96
CA PRO A 63 -27.34 -0.50 -12.29
C PRO A 63 -28.81 -0.15 -12.57
N TRP A 64 -29.72 -0.51 -11.66
CA TRP A 64 -31.16 -0.30 -11.77
C TRP A 64 -31.55 1.18 -11.65
N ILE A 65 -30.77 2.00 -10.93
CA ILE A 65 -31.08 3.42 -10.71
C ILE A 65 -31.02 4.22 -12.02
N ALA A 66 -30.21 3.80 -12.99
CA ALA A 66 -30.08 4.48 -14.29
C ALA A 66 -31.11 4.02 -15.33
N ILE A 67 -31.62 2.79 -15.24
CA ILE A 67 -32.47 2.17 -16.27
C ILE A 67 -33.93 2.64 -16.13
N VAL A 68 -34.42 2.78 -14.90
CA VAL A 68 -35.80 3.19 -14.59
C VAL A 68 -36.18 4.56 -15.20
N PRO A 69 -35.39 5.64 -15.05
CA PRO A 69 -35.77 6.94 -15.60
C PRO A 69 -35.78 6.96 -17.13
N ILE A 70 -34.86 6.23 -17.79
CA ILE A 70 -34.79 6.18 -19.26
C ILE A 70 -36.00 5.44 -19.84
N ALA A 71 -36.36 4.30 -19.25
CA ALA A 71 -37.54 3.56 -19.65
C ALA A 71 -38.83 4.37 -19.40
N PHE A 72 -38.92 5.06 -18.26
CA PHE A 72 -40.05 5.92 -17.94
C PHE A 72 -40.20 7.05 -18.96
N VAL A 73 -39.11 7.76 -19.29
CA VAL A 73 -39.12 8.82 -20.31
C VAL A 73 -39.55 8.27 -21.68
N ALA A 74 -39.01 7.15 -22.14
CA ALA A 74 -39.36 6.58 -23.44
C ALA A 74 -40.85 6.21 -23.53
N VAL A 75 -41.40 5.58 -22.48
CA VAL A 75 -42.82 5.19 -22.44
C VAL A 75 -43.72 6.41 -22.31
N PHE A 76 -43.38 7.36 -21.44
CA PHE A 76 -44.20 8.54 -21.18
C PHE A 76 -44.23 9.47 -22.39
N PHE A 77 -43.06 9.79 -22.96
CA PHE A 77 -42.98 10.65 -24.14
C PHE A 77 -43.50 9.98 -25.40
N GLY A 78 -43.25 8.68 -25.60
CA GLY A 78 -43.80 7.93 -26.74
C GLY A 78 -45.33 7.90 -26.71
N PHE A 79 -45.92 7.63 -25.54
CA PHE A 79 -47.37 7.65 -25.35
C PHE A 79 -47.97 9.05 -25.50
N PHE A 80 -47.31 10.08 -24.96
CA PHE A 80 -47.75 11.46 -25.12
C PHE A 80 -47.72 11.91 -26.58
N ILE A 81 -46.66 11.59 -27.33
CA ILE A 81 -46.55 11.92 -28.75
C ILE A 81 -47.65 11.22 -29.55
N LEU A 82 -47.94 9.95 -29.25
CA LEU A 82 -48.99 9.18 -29.91
C LEU A 82 -50.40 9.73 -29.59
N LEU A 83 -50.64 10.13 -28.33
CA LEU A 83 -51.87 10.81 -27.93
C LEU A 83 -52.05 12.16 -28.61
N ILE A 84 -51.00 12.99 -28.67
CA ILE A 84 -51.03 14.29 -29.36
C ILE A 84 -51.34 14.09 -30.85
N TRP A 85 -50.79 13.05 -31.47
CA TRP A 85 -51.07 12.74 -32.87
C TRP A 85 -52.54 12.33 -33.10
N ILE A 86 -53.10 11.51 -32.21
CA ILE A 86 -54.52 11.09 -32.25
C ILE A 86 -55.49 12.25 -32.01
N ILE A 87 -55.16 13.19 -31.14
CA ILE A 87 -56.04 14.35 -30.83
C ILE A 87 -55.97 15.40 -31.94
N ARG A 88 -54.87 15.45 -32.70
CA ARG A 88 -54.63 16.44 -33.77
C ARG A 88 -55.16 15.98 -35.15
N GLN A 89 -55.67 14.76 -35.24
CA GLN A 89 -56.26 14.18 -36.45
C GLN A 89 -57.78 14.27 -36.40
#